data_AF-A0A7X1G946-F1
#
_entry.id   AF-A0A7X1G946-F1
#
_cell.length_a   1.000
_cell.length_b   1.000
_cell.length_c   1.000
_cell.angle_alpha   90.00
_cell.angle_beta   90.00
_cell.angle_gamma   90.00
#
_symmetry.space_group_name_H-M   'P 1'
#
loop_
_entity.id
_entity.type
_entity.pdbx_description
1 polymer ?
#
loop_
_entity_poly.entity_id
_entity_poly.type
_entity_poly.pdbx_seq_one_letter_code
_entity_poly.pdbx_strand_id
1 'polypeptide(L)' 'MSLVIKAAADGMGISTLLRSAQKREPGILGVPFTPPQTMSFSLRWRAGEYLSFANKRFVDFVQTTDIFKKESARGQRAE' A
#
# COMPACT_ATOMS: atom_id res chain seq x y z
N MET A 1 -4.56 13.55 10.73
CA MET A 1 -3.61 12.59 11.32
C MET A 1 -4.41 11.43 11.89
N SER A 2 -4.06 10.17 11.59
CA SER A 2 -4.79 9.03 12.14
C SER A 2 -4.51 8.85 13.64
N LEU A 3 -5.42 8.20 14.37
CA LEU A 3 -5.27 7.96 15.81
C LEU A 3 -3.95 7.23 16.13
N VAL A 4 -3.62 6.22 15.33
CA VAL A 4 -2.43 5.38 15.53
C VAL A 4 -1.13 6.18 15.37
N ILE A 5 -1.08 7.07 14.38
CA ILE A 5 0.09 7.92 14.13
C ILE A 5 0.24 8.93 15.27
N LYS A 6 -0.87 9.49 15.75
CA LYS A 6 -0.86 10.45 16.86
C LYS A 6 -0.41 9.80 18.18
N ALA A 7 -0.90 8.60 18.49
CA ALA A 7 -0.45 7.87 19.68
C ALA A 7 1.07 7.61 19.67
N ALA A 8 1.64 7.26 18.51
CA ALA A 8 3.09 7.10 18.37
C ALA A 8 3.85 8.44 18.51
N ALA A 9 3.31 9.53 17.94
CA ALA A 9 3.88 10.86 18.07
C ALA A 9 3.87 11.38 19.52
N ASP A 10 2.82 11.08 20.26
CA ASP A 10 2.63 11.47 21.66
C ASP A 10 3.43 10.57 22.63
N GLY A 11 4.27 9.66 22.13
CA GLY A 11 5.16 8.83 22.92
C GLY A 11 4.51 7.62 23.58
N MET A 12 3.28 7.25 23.18
CA MET A 12 2.57 6.09 23.73
C MET A 12 3.10 4.74 23.24
N GLY A 13 4.04 4.74 22.28
CA GLY A 13 4.70 3.53 21.79
C GLY A 13 5.14 3.63 20.34
N ILE A 14 5.37 2.48 19.70
CA ILE A 14 5.71 2.36 18.28
C ILE A 14 4.54 1.79 17.50
N SER A 15 4.49 2.09 16.20
CA SER A 15 3.50 1.53 15.30
C SER A 15 4.07 1.19 13.93
N THR A 16 3.39 0.32 13.22
CA THR A 16 3.74 -0.11 11.87
C THR A 16 2.99 0.73 10.85
N LEU A 17 3.72 1.38 9.94
CA LEU A 17 3.13 2.19 8.88
C LEU A 17 3.60 1.70 7.51
N LEU A 18 2.73 1.87 6.51
CA LEU A 18 3.17 1.86 5.13
C LEU A 18 4.14 3.02 4.91
N ARG A 19 5.21 2.77 4.15
CA ARG A 19 6.23 3.79 3.83
C ARG A 19 5.63 5.05 3.19
N SER A 20 4.57 4.90 2.39
CA SER A 20 3.85 6.03 1.77
C SER A 20 3.14 6.92 2.79
N ALA A 21 2.62 6.34 3.87
CA ALA A 21 2.00 7.08 4.97
C ALA A 21 3.05 7.74 5.84
N GLN A 22 4.09 7.01 6.26
CA GLN A 22 5.17 7.56 7.10
C GLN A 22 5.84 8.78 6.45
N LYS A 23 6.11 8.75 5.14
CA LYS A 23 6.73 9.88 4.41
C LYS A 23 5.93 11.19 4.46
N ARG A 24 4.63 11.13 4.79
CA ARG A 24 3.76 12.32 4.88
C ARG A 24 3.66 12.89 6.29
N GLU A 25 4.22 12.21 7.28
CA GLU A 25 4.08 12.57 8.70
C GLU A 25 5.41 13.14 9.23
N PRO A 26 5.55 14.48 9.29
CA PRO A 26 6.76 15.11 9.83
C PRO A 26 6.92 14.76 11.32
N GLY A 27 8.16 14.49 11.74
CA GLY A 27 8.47 14.14 13.14
C GLY A 27 8.37 12.65 13.47
N ILE A 28 7.91 11.79 12.56
CA ILE A 28 7.91 10.34 12.72
C ILE A 28 9.09 9.71 11.96
N LEU A 29 10.00 9.08 12.69
CA LEU A 29 11.11 8.31 12.11
C LEU A 29 10.67 6.86 11.83
N GLY A 30 10.74 6.44 10.58
CA GLY A 30 10.47 5.04 10.19
C GLY A 30 11.73 4.18 10.26
N VAL A 31 11.67 3.07 11.01
CA VAL A 31 12.69 2.01 10.98
C VAL A 31 12.19 0.88 10.08
N PRO A 32 12.85 0.59 8.93
CA PRO A 32 12.41 -0.46 8.03
C PRO A 32 12.65 -1.85 8.64
N PHE A 33 11.76 -2.80 8.34
CA PHE A 33 11.98 -4.20 8.67
C PHE A 33 13.12 -4.80 7.84
N THR A 34 13.86 -5.71 8.47
CA THR A 34 14.86 -6.57 7.83
C THR A 34 14.50 -8.02 8.15
N PRO A 35 14.00 -8.81 7.18
CA PRO A 35 13.81 -8.48 5.77
C PRO A 35 12.61 -7.53 5.51
N PRO A 36 12.60 -6.80 4.37
CA PRO A 36 11.48 -5.93 4.01
C PRO A 36 10.17 -6.69 3.95
N GLN A 37 9.12 -6.15 4.60
CA GLN A 37 7.77 -6.67 4.53
C GLN A 37 7.00 -5.94 3.44
N THR A 38 6.58 -6.65 2.39
CA THR A 38 5.79 -6.10 1.29
C THR A 38 4.31 -6.40 1.50
N MET A 39 3.45 -5.48 1.07
CA MET A 39 2.00 -5.63 1.20
C MET A 39 1.37 -5.50 -0.19
N SER A 40 0.63 -6.53 -0.59
CA SER A 40 0.01 -6.61 -1.91
C SER A 40 -1.41 -6.05 -1.85
N PHE A 41 -1.68 -5.02 -2.65
CA PHE A 41 -3.01 -4.46 -2.83
C PHE A 41 -3.58 -4.94 -4.16
N SER A 42 -4.87 -5.24 -4.20
CA SER A 42 -5.56 -5.62 -5.43
C SER A 42 -6.88 -4.88 -5.54
N LEU A 43 -7.19 -4.43 -6.77
CA LEU A 43 -8.53 -3.96 -7.10
C LEU A 43 -9.42 -5.18 -7.35
N ARG A 44 -10.55 -5.25 -6.67
CA ARG A 44 -11.50 -6.36 -6.76
C ARG A 44 -12.91 -5.82 -6.97
N TRP A 45 -13.68 -6.51 -7.77
CA TRP A 45 -15.11 -6.30 -7.99
C TRP A 45 -15.77 -7.67 -8.14
N ARG A 46 -17.10 -7.71 -7.99
CA ARG A 46 -17.86 -8.96 -8.14
C ARG A 46 -17.84 -9.44 -9.59
N ALA A 47 -17.68 -10.75 -9.77
CA ALA A 47 -17.76 -11.36 -11.09
C ALA A 47 -19.17 -11.14 -11.67
N GLY A 48 -19.24 -10.72 -12.93
CA GLY A 48 -20.50 -10.45 -13.61
C GLY A 48 -21.22 -9.14 -13.23
N GLU A 49 -20.70 -8.37 -12.27
CA GLU A 49 -21.30 -7.06 -11.96
C GLU A 49 -20.95 -6.00 -13.01
N TYR A 50 -21.90 -5.09 -13.23
CA TYR A 50 -21.71 -3.95 -14.12
C TYR A 50 -20.69 -2.99 -13.53
N LEU A 51 -19.55 -2.88 -14.21
CA LEU A 51 -18.59 -1.82 -13.95
C LEU A 51 -18.96 -0.60 -14.81
N SER A 52 -19.18 0.55 -14.15
CA SER A 52 -19.48 1.81 -14.83
C SER A 52 -18.37 2.17 -15.83
N PHE A 53 -18.69 3.00 -16.82
CA PHE A 53 -17.68 3.47 -17.78
C PHE A 53 -16.49 4.13 -17.07
N ALA A 54 -16.76 4.97 -16.07
CA ALA A 54 -15.72 5.61 -15.26
C ALA A 54 -14.82 4.58 -14.54
N ASN A 55 -15.42 3.56 -13.93
CA ASN A 55 -14.66 2.51 -13.23
C ASN A 55 -13.84 1.64 -14.21
N LYS A 56 -14.39 1.33 -15.39
CA LYS A 56 -13.65 0.62 -16.46
C LYS A 56 -12.42 1.43 -16.89
N ARG A 57 -12.61 2.73 -17.17
CA ARG A 57 -11.51 3.63 -17.53
C ARG A 57 -10.45 3.73 -16.43
N PHE A 58 -10.86 3.74 -15.17
CA PHE A 58 -9.93 3.73 -14.05
C PHE A 58 -9.12 2.42 -13.99
N VAL A 59 -9.75 1.26 -14.19
CA VAL A 59 -9.04 -0.03 -14.26
C VAL A 59 -8.04 -0.04 -15.43
N ASP A 60 -8.45 0.40 -16.62
CA ASP A 60 -7.58 0.50 -17.80
C ASP A 60 -6.36 1.39 -17.51
N PHE A 61 -6.58 2.55 -16.87
CA PHE A 61 -5.53 3.47 -16.46
C PHE A 61 -4.55 2.83 -15.47
N VAL A 62 -5.07 2.14 -14.45
CA VAL A 62 -4.23 1.49 -13.43
C VAL A 62 -3.40 0.35 -14.03
N GLN A 63 -3.95 -0.42 -14.97
CA GLN A 63 -3.25 -1.52 -15.63
C GLN A 63 -2.17 -1.06 -16.62
N THR A 64 -2.38 0.08 -17.27
CA THR A 64 -1.42 0.64 -18.25
C THR A 64 -0.29 1.41 -17.59
N THR A 65 -0.50 1.92 -16.37
CA THR A 65 0.51 2.72 -15.68
C THR A 65 1.45 1.86 -14.86
N ASP A 66 2.76 2.05 -15.01
CA ASP A 66 3.81 1.33 -14.26
C ASP A 66 3.83 1.60 -12.74
N ILE A 67 2.91 2.41 -12.21
CA ILE A 67 2.76 2.73 -10.78
C ILE A 67 2.65 1.45 -9.93
N PHE A 68 2.08 0.37 -10.49
CA PHE A 68 1.85 -0.90 -9.79
C PHE A 68 2.63 -2.09 -10.37
N LYS A 69 3.47 -1.90 -11.40
CA LYS A 69 4.08 -3.01 -12.17
C LYS A 69 5.37 -3.58 -11.58
N LYS A 70 5.90 -3.05 -10.47
CA LYS A 70 7.10 -3.60 -9.83
C LYS A 70 6.75 -4.24 -8.49
N GLU A 71 6.75 -5.58 -8.49
CA GLU A 71 7.32 -6.47 -7.44
C GLU A 71 6.75 -7.91 -7.43
N SER A 72 6.02 -8.35 -8.46
CA SER A 72 5.52 -9.74 -8.51
C SER A 72 6.58 -10.82 -8.85
N ALA A 73 7.85 -10.48 -9.02
CA ALA A 73 8.88 -11.42 -9.51
C ALA A 73 9.83 -11.99 -8.43
N ARG A 74 9.75 -11.57 -7.16
CA ARG A 74 10.72 -11.99 -6.13
C ARG A 74 10.23 -13.08 -5.17
N GLY A 75 8.95 -13.49 -5.27
CA GLY A 75 8.35 -14.50 -4.38
C GLY A 75 8.19 -15.91 -4.96
N GLN A 76 8.55 -16.16 -6.22
CA GLN A 76 8.36 -17.48 -6.89
C GLN A 76 9.64 -18.34 -6.96
N ARG A 77 10.65 -18.08 -6.12
CA ARG A 77 11.84 -18.94 -5.99
C ARG A 77 12.08 -19.33 -4.53
N ALA A 78 11.09 -19.99 -3.95
CA ALA A 78 11.22 -20.77 -2.73
C ALA A 78 10.06 -21.78 -2.71
N GLU A 79 10.14 -22.75 -3.62
CA GLU A 79 9.50 -24.06 -3.46
C GLU A 79 10.61 -25.11 -3.48
#